data_AF-J7S5Z7-F1
#
_entry.id   AF-J7S5Z7-F1
#
_cell.length_a   1.000
_cell.length_b   1.000
_cell.length_c   1.000
_cell.angle_alpha   90.00
_cell.angle_beta   90.00
_cell.angle_gamma   90.00
#
_symmetry.space_group_name_H-M   'P 1'
#
loop_
_entity.id
_entity.type
_entity.pdbx_description
1 polymer ?
#
loop_
_entity_poly.entity_id
_entity_poly.type
_entity_poly.pdbx_seq_one_letter_code
_entity_poly.pdbx_strand_id
1 'polypeptide(L)'
;MLTNLPEILFREQQVATLSAYIDSNPVLTPYNVFLQGYEGTGKTYTINRLLEGNEEILYTTVYPAESVTLKLLIQAIARATKFTLIDRYPDHFKKEDRESEQLDPLMVEEPYNLLSFFQLLFSKVPEVETFLLVMDGLDSLQDVDYTLLLKLLKLHELVDCIHLKTIYCIRESEYIARYASFMIPTVVFPRYNADQLLQVLISSRFEDLAMDLETVGVDAQAVIVVNFIKQIVQVFHLYTGNNLCALNDLIDLKWDQYRQHIDEKTAYDPVALYKSSIHLFKATNDTLTSEDAQIDEEGGRDEQTYELSTISKYLLIAAYFCSYIEPRYDASLFTKRSHLKSGRSSYGRRKKRSTNPRNLQPNLFFIDRLLAVWQAIYPVDSTHQAGSLASLLQEKLPRANVEVFQNLAELRALKLVSTATNRITDPLNNKAKWKVNVAWEIIKEVAQSVQFDIGSYFSGVDDA
;
A
#
# COMPACT_ATOMS: atom_id res chain seq x y z
N MET A 1 -7.16 22.11 -34.63
CA MET A 1 -5.81 21.71 -34.17
C MET A 1 -5.44 22.63 -33.03
N LEU A 2 -5.07 22.06 -31.89
CA LEU A 2 -4.63 22.81 -30.71
C LEU A 2 -3.51 23.78 -31.07
N THR A 3 -3.63 25.02 -30.59
CA THR A 3 -2.73 26.13 -30.94
C THR A 3 -1.45 26.14 -30.11
N ASN A 4 -1.49 25.59 -28.90
CA ASN A 4 -0.33 25.45 -28.01
C ASN A 4 -0.10 23.98 -27.63
N LEU A 5 1.00 23.41 -28.12
CA LEU A 5 1.48 22.10 -27.67
C LEU A 5 2.49 22.31 -26.54
N PRO A 6 2.21 21.84 -25.31
CA PRO A 6 3.19 21.92 -24.24
C PRO A 6 4.35 20.98 -24.53
N GLU A 7 5.58 21.50 -24.44
CA GLU A 7 6.78 20.66 -24.48
C GLU A 7 6.91 19.90 -23.17
N ILE A 8 6.65 18.59 -23.22
CA ILE A 8 6.77 17.69 -22.08
C ILE A 8 7.87 16.67 -22.38
N LEU A 9 8.84 16.59 -21.47
CA LEU A 9 9.98 15.69 -21.59
C LEU A 9 9.51 14.24 -21.83
N PHE A 10 10.03 13.62 -22.89
CA PHE A 10 9.80 12.21 -23.26
C PHE A 10 8.34 11.80 -23.52
N ARG A 11 7.43 12.76 -23.73
CA ARG A 11 6.01 12.50 -24.03
C ARG A 11 5.52 13.13 -25.33
N GLU A 12 6.43 13.51 -26.21
CA GLU A 12 6.13 14.13 -27.50
C GLU A 12 5.14 13.32 -28.35
N GLN A 13 5.31 12.00 -28.43
CA GLN A 13 4.42 11.13 -29.19
C GLN A 13 3.01 11.11 -28.58
N GLN A 14 2.92 10.97 -27.26
CA GLN A 14 1.63 10.94 -26.56
C GLN A 14 0.92 12.29 -26.68
N VAL A 15 1.64 13.40 -26.52
CA VAL A 15 1.11 14.76 -26.71
C VAL A 15 0.62 14.95 -28.14
N ALA A 16 1.39 14.53 -29.15
CA ALA A 16 0.97 14.59 -30.54
C ALA A 16 -0.32 13.77 -30.79
N THR A 17 -0.40 12.54 -30.28
CA THR A 17 -1.61 11.72 -30.41
C THR A 17 -2.81 12.29 -29.66
N LEU A 18 -2.60 12.84 -28.47
CA LEU A 18 -3.66 13.49 -27.68
C LEU A 18 -4.17 14.75 -28.38
N SER A 19 -3.28 15.55 -28.95
CA SER A 19 -3.64 16.74 -29.71
C SER A 19 -4.39 16.44 -31.01
N ALA A 20 -4.20 15.23 -31.56
CA ALA A 20 -4.96 14.77 -32.72
C ALA A 20 -6.37 14.34 -32.32
N TYR A 21 -6.56 13.82 -31.11
CA TYR A 21 -7.89 13.41 -30.62
C TYR A 21 -8.67 14.56 -29.97
N ILE A 22 -8.00 15.52 -29.33
CA ILE A 22 -8.64 16.62 -28.62
C ILE A 22 -8.60 17.86 -29.52
N ASP A 23 -9.75 18.26 -30.06
CA ASP A 23 -9.92 19.51 -30.79
C ASP A 23 -11.12 20.30 -30.27
N SER A 24 -11.11 21.62 -30.46
CA SER A 24 -12.24 22.50 -30.11
C SER A 24 -13.51 22.15 -30.92
N ASN A 25 -13.33 21.56 -32.11
CA ASN A 25 -14.42 21.13 -32.97
C ASN A 25 -15.08 19.82 -32.48
N PRO A 26 -16.40 19.79 -32.22
CA PRO A 26 -17.09 18.62 -31.67
C PRO A 26 -17.06 17.39 -32.58
N VAL A 27 -17.01 17.60 -33.90
CA VAL A 27 -17.12 16.56 -34.93
C VAL A 27 -15.82 15.76 -35.05
N LEU A 28 -14.68 16.40 -34.81
CA LEU A 28 -13.36 15.77 -34.99
C LEU A 28 -12.93 15.00 -33.75
N THR A 29 -13.43 15.38 -32.57
CA THR A 29 -13.10 14.77 -31.29
C THR A 29 -13.91 13.48 -31.06
N PRO A 30 -13.28 12.32 -30.77
CA PRO A 30 -13.99 11.09 -30.43
C PRO A 30 -14.70 11.23 -29.07
N TYR A 31 -15.84 10.54 -28.90
CA TYR A 31 -16.65 10.65 -27.67
C TYR A 31 -15.96 10.10 -26.42
N ASN A 32 -15.23 9.00 -26.56
CA ASN A 32 -14.54 8.35 -25.46
C ASN A 32 -13.08 8.15 -25.86
N VAL A 33 -12.16 8.46 -24.96
CA VAL A 33 -10.71 8.21 -25.12
C VAL A 33 -10.17 7.54 -23.87
N PHE A 34 -9.35 6.52 -24.06
CA PHE A 34 -8.66 5.85 -22.95
C PHE A 34 -7.20 6.26 -22.90
N LEU A 35 -6.76 6.65 -21.69
CA LEU A 35 -5.37 6.92 -21.38
C LEU A 35 -4.84 5.84 -20.47
N GLN A 36 -4.12 4.91 -21.06
CA GLN A 36 -3.58 3.75 -20.37
C GLN A 36 -2.17 4.04 -19.88
N GLY A 37 -1.86 3.67 -18.65
CA GLY A 37 -0.47 3.66 -18.17
C GLY A 37 -0.40 3.39 -16.69
N TYR A 38 0.71 2.84 -16.20
CA TYR A 38 0.89 2.61 -14.77
C TYR A 38 1.05 3.92 -13.99
N GLU A 39 1.05 3.83 -12.66
CA GLU A 39 1.41 4.95 -11.78
C GLU A 39 2.83 5.46 -12.09
N GLY A 40 3.05 6.77 -11.92
CA GLY A 40 4.34 7.40 -12.20
C GLY A 40 4.67 7.61 -13.68
N THR A 41 3.76 7.33 -14.62
CA THR A 41 3.98 7.53 -16.07
C THR A 41 3.73 8.96 -16.55
N GLY A 42 3.19 9.85 -15.71
CA GLY A 42 2.96 11.26 -16.06
C GLY A 42 1.71 11.54 -16.89
N LYS A 43 0.71 10.63 -16.88
CA LYS A 43 -0.57 10.80 -17.58
C LYS A 43 -1.30 12.07 -17.17
N THR A 44 -1.60 12.20 -15.89
CA THR A 44 -2.31 13.34 -15.31
C THR A 44 -1.58 14.65 -15.58
N TYR A 45 -0.25 14.65 -15.41
CA TYR A 45 0.60 15.79 -15.72
C TYR A 45 0.48 16.22 -17.19
N THR A 46 0.53 15.26 -18.12
CA THR A 46 0.45 15.53 -19.56
C THR A 46 -0.91 16.10 -19.96
N ILE A 47 -1.99 15.53 -19.41
CA ILE A 47 -3.36 15.98 -19.68
C ILE A 47 -3.58 17.38 -19.13
N ASN A 48 -3.23 17.63 -17.87
CA ASN A 48 -3.45 18.92 -17.22
C ASN A 48 -2.68 20.02 -17.95
N ARG A 49 -1.39 19.80 -18.28
CA ARG A 49 -0.59 20.74 -19.09
C ARG A 49 -1.21 21.01 -20.47
N LEU A 50 -1.76 19.98 -21.12
CA LEU A 50 -2.39 20.12 -22.44
C LEU A 50 -3.70 20.90 -22.36
N LEU A 51 -4.49 20.70 -21.30
CA LEU A 51 -5.76 21.40 -21.10
C LEU A 51 -5.57 22.83 -20.59
N GLU A 52 -4.58 23.08 -19.73
CA GLU A 52 -4.16 24.41 -19.29
C GLU A 52 -3.64 25.26 -20.46
N GLY A 53 -2.90 24.64 -21.40
CA GLY A 53 -2.38 25.34 -22.58
C GLY A 53 -3.45 25.78 -23.60
N ASN A 54 -4.67 25.23 -23.51
CA ASN A 54 -5.76 25.45 -24.47
C ASN A 54 -7.03 25.93 -23.76
N GLU A 55 -7.09 27.25 -23.49
CA GLU A 55 -8.19 27.88 -22.73
C GLU A 55 -9.56 27.80 -23.40
N GLU A 56 -9.61 27.52 -24.70
CA GLU A 56 -10.84 27.38 -25.51
C GLU A 56 -11.64 26.12 -25.15
N ILE A 57 -11.01 25.11 -24.55
CA ILE A 57 -11.66 23.84 -24.24
C ILE A 57 -12.29 23.92 -22.85
N LEU A 58 -13.61 23.70 -22.79
CA LEU A 58 -14.32 23.55 -21.53
C LEU A 58 -14.16 22.12 -21.02
N TYR A 59 -13.45 21.99 -19.90
CA TYR A 59 -13.21 20.68 -19.29
C TYR A 59 -13.45 20.67 -17.79
N THR A 60 -13.63 19.47 -17.24
CA THR A 60 -13.70 19.22 -15.81
C THR A 60 -12.93 17.96 -15.48
N THR A 61 -12.04 18.05 -14.49
CA THR A 61 -11.30 16.90 -13.94
C THR A 61 -12.00 16.38 -12.70
N VAL A 62 -12.28 15.08 -12.67
CA VAL A 62 -12.81 14.36 -11.51
C VAL A 62 -11.84 13.25 -11.13
N TYR A 63 -11.64 13.04 -9.84
CA TYR A 63 -10.77 12.00 -9.29
C TYR A 63 -11.61 10.87 -8.67
N PRO A 64 -11.94 9.81 -9.43
CA PRO A 64 -12.65 8.64 -8.91
C PRO A 64 -12.03 7.98 -7.68
N ALA A 65 -10.72 8.15 -7.44
CA ALA A 65 -10.06 7.61 -6.24
C ALA A 65 -10.60 8.22 -4.92
N GLU A 66 -11.11 9.46 -4.96
CA GLU A 66 -11.70 10.12 -3.79
C GLU A 66 -13.14 9.66 -3.54
N SER A 67 -13.84 9.25 -4.60
CA SER A 67 -15.18 8.69 -4.50
C SER A 67 -15.10 7.22 -4.14
N VAL A 68 -15.62 6.81 -2.99
CA VAL A 68 -15.65 5.38 -2.61
C VAL A 68 -16.71 4.62 -3.41
N THR A 69 -17.87 5.24 -3.63
CA THR A 69 -19.04 4.61 -4.26
C THR A 69 -19.44 5.33 -5.56
N LEU A 70 -20.17 4.63 -6.43
CA LEU A 70 -20.73 5.20 -7.67
C LEU A 70 -21.61 6.43 -7.41
N LYS A 71 -22.42 6.41 -6.35
CA LYS A 71 -23.28 7.54 -5.98
C LYS A 71 -22.44 8.80 -5.75
N LEU A 72 -21.36 8.69 -4.98
CA LEU A 72 -20.46 9.81 -4.72
C LEU A 72 -19.73 10.27 -5.99
N LEU A 73 -19.35 9.35 -6.88
CA LEU A 73 -18.74 9.68 -8.16
C LEU A 73 -19.69 10.52 -9.02
N ILE A 74 -20.95 10.11 -9.14
CA ILE A 74 -21.98 10.82 -9.92
C ILE A 74 -22.24 12.22 -9.35
N GLN A 75 -22.36 12.34 -8.03
CA GLN A 75 -22.51 13.63 -7.35
C GLN A 75 -21.28 14.52 -7.54
N ALA A 76 -20.07 13.94 -7.52
CA ALA A 76 -18.83 14.66 -7.78
C ALA A 76 -18.76 15.18 -9.22
N ILE A 77 -19.17 14.39 -10.20
CA ILE A 77 -19.28 14.80 -11.60
C ILE A 77 -20.25 15.98 -11.72
N ALA A 78 -21.49 15.83 -11.23
CA ALA A 78 -22.51 16.88 -11.28
C ALA A 78 -22.06 18.19 -10.61
N ARG A 79 -21.38 18.08 -9.45
CA ARG A 79 -20.84 19.22 -8.71
C ARG A 79 -19.73 19.91 -9.50
N ALA A 80 -18.79 19.14 -10.04
CA ALA A 80 -17.64 19.67 -10.73
C ALA A 80 -18.04 20.36 -12.04
N THR A 81 -18.93 19.75 -12.84
CA THR A 81 -19.44 20.37 -14.08
C THR A 81 -20.19 21.67 -13.81
N LYS A 82 -21.03 21.70 -12.76
CA LYS A 82 -21.74 22.91 -12.33
C LYS A 82 -20.77 24.02 -11.95
N PHE A 83 -19.74 23.71 -11.14
CA PHE A 83 -18.77 24.70 -10.70
C PHE A 83 -17.98 25.29 -11.88
N THR A 84 -17.52 24.45 -12.82
CA THR A 84 -16.76 24.93 -14.00
C THR A 84 -17.59 25.84 -14.90
N LEU A 85 -18.89 25.56 -15.05
CA LEU A 85 -19.76 26.40 -15.89
C LEU A 85 -20.12 27.71 -15.21
N ILE A 86 -20.31 27.72 -13.90
CA ILE A 86 -20.55 28.95 -13.14
C ILE A 86 -19.32 29.88 -13.21
N ASP A 87 -18.12 29.33 -13.11
CA ASP A 87 -16.88 30.09 -13.17
C ASP A 87 -16.66 30.73 -14.55
N ARG A 88 -16.97 30.00 -15.63
CA ARG A 88 -16.80 30.48 -17.01
C ARG A 88 -17.94 31.37 -17.50
N TYR A 89 -19.19 31.12 -17.09
CA TYR A 89 -20.39 31.83 -17.54
C TYR A 89 -21.23 32.36 -16.37
N PRO A 90 -20.71 33.28 -15.55
CA PRO A 90 -21.39 33.76 -14.34
C PRO A 90 -22.72 34.48 -14.64
N ASP A 91 -22.87 35.06 -15.84
CA ASP A 91 -24.06 35.80 -16.24
C ASP A 91 -25.31 34.93 -16.41
N HIS A 92 -25.14 33.66 -16.75
CA HIS A 92 -26.24 32.70 -16.97
C HIS A 92 -26.79 32.08 -15.68
N PHE A 93 -26.08 32.23 -14.55
CA PHE A 93 -26.41 31.58 -13.27
C PHE A 93 -26.75 32.57 -12.15
N LYS A 94 -27.31 33.75 -12.47
CA LYS A 94 -27.68 34.77 -11.47
C LYS A 94 -28.75 34.27 -10.47
N LYS A 95 -28.58 34.66 -9.21
CA LYS A 95 -29.22 34.14 -7.98
C LYS A 95 -30.75 34.28 -7.85
N GLU A 96 -31.47 34.75 -8.87
CA GLU A 96 -32.92 35.04 -8.74
C GLU A 96 -33.84 33.86 -9.13
N ASP A 97 -33.29 32.75 -9.64
CA ASP A 97 -34.10 31.60 -10.06
C ASP A 97 -34.40 30.64 -8.90
N ARG A 98 -35.69 30.41 -8.62
CA ARG A 98 -36.18 29.30 -7.77
C ARG A 98 -35.74 27.91 -8.27
N GLU A 99 -35.26 27.82 -9.51
CA GLU A 99 -34.69 26.62 -10.12
C GLU A 99 -33.26 26.30 -9.65
N SER A 100 -32.60 27.22 -8.94
CA SER A 100 -31.29 26.98 -8.32
C SER A 100 -31.32 25.84 -7.32
N GLU A 101 -32.46 25.65 -6.63
CA GLU A 101 -32.71 24.54 -5.70
C GLU A 101 -32.87 23.20 -6.43
N GLN A 102 -33.31 23.20 -7.70
CA GLN A 102 -33.44 21.99 -8.51
C GLN A 102 -32.09 21.50 -9.07
N LEU A 103 -31.09 22.38 -9.11
CA LEU A 103 -29.73 22.08 -9.55
C LEU A 103 -28.81 21.76 -8.36
N ASP A 104 -29.31 21.07 -7.34
CA ASP A 104 -28.46 20.57 -6.25
C ASP A 104 -27.75 19.27 -6.68
N PRO A 105 -26.40 19.26 -6.78
CA PRO A 105 -25.65 18.06 -7.13
C PRO A 105 -25.87 16.88 -6.18
N LEU A 106 -26.27 17.13 -4.93
CA LEU A 106 -26.51 16.07 -3.95
C LEU A 106 -27.74 15.21 -4.29
N MET A 107 -28.73 15.79 -4.98
CA MET A 107 -29.96 15.09 -5.39
C MET A 107 -29.71 14.03 -6.48
N VAL A 108 -28.52 14.06 -7.09
CA VAL A 108 -28.12 13.13 -8.14
C VAL A 108 -27.64 11.82 -7.52
N GLU A 109 -28.58 10.95 -7.12
CA GLU A 109 -28.25 9.66 -6.53
C GLU A 109 -28.06 8.53 -7.56
N GLU A 110 -28.76 8.63 -8.70
CA GLU A 110 -28.78 7.61 -9.74
C GLU A 110 -28.19 8.13 -11.07
N PRO A 111 -27.67 7.24 -11.95
CA PRO A 111 -27.16 7.63 -13.27
C PRO A 111 -28.19 8.35 -14.14
N TYR A 112 -29.48 8.01 -14.02
CA TYR A 112 -30.55 8.69 -14.74
C TYR A 112 -30.76 10.13 -14.26
N ASN A 113 -30.61 10.38 -12.94
CA ASN A 113 -30.70 11.73 -12.39
C ASN A 113 -29.54 12.60 -12.88
N LEU A 114 -28.39 12.01 -13.19
CA LEU A 114 -27.27 12.74 -13.77
C LEU A 114 -27.61 13.24 -15.18
N LEU A 115 -28.36 12.43 -15.93
CA LEU A 115 -28.82 12.80 -17.27
C LEU A 115 -29.76 14.01 -17.23
N SER A 116 -30.79 13.94 -16.40
CA SER A 116 -31.74 15.05 -16.25
C SER A 116 -31.05 16.30 -15.73
N PHE A 117 -30.09 16.14 -14.80
CA PHE A 117 -29.27 17.23 -14.31
C PHE A 117 -28.45 17.88 -15.44
N PHE A 118 -27.77 17.09 -16.28
CA PHE A 118 -27.02 17.62 -17.44
C PHE A 118 -27.92 18.33 -18.45
N GLN A 119 -29.07 17.77 -18.80
CA GLN A 119 -30.01 18.41 -19.72
C GLN A 119 -30.45 19.78 -19.20
N LEU A 120 -30.80 19.87 -17.91
CA LEU A 120 -31.20 21.14 -17.28
C LEU A 120 -30.04 22.13 -17.22
N LEU A 121 -28.86 21.68 -16.78
CA LEU A 121 -27.69 22.55 -16.61
C LEU A 121 -27.18 23.09 -17.95
N PHE A 122 -27.15 22.27 -19.00
CA PHE A 122 -26.69 22.68 -20.32
C PHE A 122 -27.74 23.46 -21.12
N SER A 123 -29.05 23.27 -20.86
CA SER A 123 -30.08 24.14 -21.44
C SER A 123 -29.92 25.61 -21.08
N LYS A 124 -29.26 25.92 -19.95
CA LYS A 124 -28.98 27.30 -19.50
C LYS A 124 -27.81 27.95 -20.23
N VAL A 125 -26.93 27.14 -20.85
CA VAL A 125 -25.72 27.61 -21.53
C VAL A 125 -25.67 27.03 -22.96
N PRO A 126 -26.47 27.57 -23.89
CA PRO A 126 -26.55 27.08 -25.27
C PRO A 126 -25.27 27.35 -26.09
N GLU A 127 -24.34 28.16 -25.58
CA GLU A 127 -23.07 28.49 -26.23
C GLU A 127 -22.04 27.35 -26.15
N VAL A 128 -22.26 26.36 -25.28
CA VAL A 128 -21.34 25.22 -25.11
C VAL A 128 -21.68 24.12 -26.10
N GLU A 129 -20.87 23.96 -27.15
CA GLU A 129 -21.04 22.87 -28.12
C GLU A 129 -20.35 21.58 -27.68
N THR A 130 -19.19 21.69 -27.02
CA THR A 130 -18.37 20.55 -26.57
C THR A 130 -18.01 20.69 -25.10
N PHE A 131 -18.16 19.59 -24.34
CA PHE A 131 -17.78 19.54 -22.93
C PHE A 131 -16.93 18.30 -22.65
N LEU A 132 -15.73 18.49 -22.09
CA LEU A 132 -14.76 17.43 -21.84
C LEU A 132 -14.72 17.02 -20.36
N LEU A 133 -15.10 15.78 -20.06
CA LEU A 133 -15.00 15.21 -18.73
C LEU A 133 -13.76 14.31 -18.63
N VAL A 134 -12.79 14.71 -17.81
CA VAL A 134 -11.59 13.91 -17.52
C VAL A 134 -11.79 13.17 -16.21
N MET A 135 -11.78 11.84 -16.25
CA MET A 135 -11.84 10.96 -15.08
C MET A 135 -10.46 10.36 -14.83
N ASP A 136 -9.77 10.83 -13.79
CA ASP A 136 -8.43 10.36 -13.48
C ASP A 136 -8.42 9.19 -12.47
N GLY A 137 -8.12 7.99 -12.95
CA GLY A 137 -7.98 6.81 -12.10
C GLY A 137 -9.31 6.11 -11.83
N LEU A 138 -10.13 5.88 -12.87
CA LEU A 138 -11.40 5.14 -12.73
C LEU A 138 -11.19 3.73 -12.14
N ASP A 139 -10.05 3.11 -12.46
CA ASP A 139 -9.63 1.80 -11.98
C ASP A 139 -9.39 1.75 -10.47
N SER A 140 -9.05 2.89 -9.85
CA SER A 140 -8.79 3.00 -8.41
C SER A 140 -10.06 3.04 -7.55
N LEU A 141 -11.24 3.08 -8.16
CA LEU A 141 -12.50 3.06 -7.42
C LEU A 141 -12.66 1.72 -6.69
N GLN A 142 -13.07 1.73 -5.42
CA GLN A 142 -13.15 0.50 -4.62
C GLN A 142 -14.29 -0.42 -5.09
N ASP A 143 -15.42 0.18 -5.47
CA ASP A 143 -16.62 -0.51 -5.98
C ASP A 143 -16.66 -0.50 -7.52
N VAL A 144 -15.59 -0.96 -8.18
CA VAL A 144 -15.57 -1.07 -9.66
C VAL A 144 -16.34 -2.30 -10.11
N ASP A 145 -17.51 -2.05 -10.67
CA ASP A 145 -18.30 -3.07 -11.36
C ASP A 145 -17.98 -3.13 -12.86
N TYR A 146 -18.10 -4.32 -13.45
CA TYR A 146 -17.97 -4.51 -14.90
C TYR A 146 -19.00 -3.68 -15.70
N THR A 147 -20.16 -3.39 -15.11
CA THR A 147 -21.22 -2.58 -15.74
C THR A 147 -20.98 -1.08 -15.64
N LEU A 148 -20.12 -0.63 -14.71
CA LEU A 148 -19.96 0.78 -14.43
C LEU A 148 -19.40 1.52 -15.65
N LEU A 149 -18.28 1.04 -16.19
CA LEU A 149 -17.68 1.67 -17.36
C LEU A 149 -18.63 1.66 -18.56
N LEU A 150 -19.41 0.59 -18.76
CA LEU A 150 -20.40 0.53 -19.84
C LEU A 150 -21.46 1.64 -19.71
N LYS A 151 -21.93 1.90 -18.48
CA LYS A 151 -22.89 2.98 -18.21
C LYS A 151 -22.28 4.34 -18.52
N LEU A 152 -21.03 4.57 -18.13
CA LEU A 152 -20.32 5.83 -18.39
C LEU A 152 -20.01 6.02 -19.88
N LEU A 153 -19.57 4.96 -20.56
CA LEU A 153 -19.26 4.99 -21.99
C LEU A 153 -20.47 5.35 -22.83
N LYS A 154 -21.67 4.97 -22.40
CA LYS A 154 -22.94 5.24 -23.09
C LYS A 154 -23.59 6.57 -22.68
N LEU A 155 -23.01 7.30 -21.72
CA LEU A 155 -23.56 8.56 -21.24
C LEU A 155 -23.66 9.60 -22.37
N HIS A 156 -22.67 9.66 -23.26
CA HIS A 156 -22.67 10.58 -24.40
C HIS A 156 -23.80 10.33 -25.41
N GLU A 157 -24.35 9.10 -25.50
CA GLU A 157 -25.47 8.77 -26.40
C GLU A 157 -26.82 9.24 -25.85
N LEU A 158 -26.90 9.47 -24.54
CA LEU A 158 -28.13 9.87 -23.85
C LEU A 158 -28.25 11.39 -23.72
N VAL A 159 -27.13 12.12 -23.76
CA VAL A 159 -27.09 13.58 -23.64
C VAL A 159 -27.24 14.20 -25.02
N ASP A 160 -28.45 14.59 -25.38
CA ASP A 160 -28.75 15.19 -26.70
C ASP A 160 -28.35 16.67 -26.80
N CYS A 161 -28.20 17.36 -25.68
CA CYS A 161 -28.03 18.82 -25.66
C CYS A 161 -26.61 19.27 -26.05
N ILE A 162 -25.58 18.44 -25.83
CA ILE A 162 -24.16 18.79 -26.00
C ILE A 162 -23.36 17.57 -26.44
N HIS A 163 -22.28 17.81 -27.18
CA HIS A 163 -21.27 16.79 -27.45
C HIS A 163 -20.39 16.56 -26.21
N LEU A 164 -20.87 15.73 -25.29
CA LEU A 164 -20.12 15.29 -24.12
C LEU A 164 -19.02 14.31 -24.55
N LYS A 165 -17.77 14.66 -24.22
CA LYS A 165 -16.58 13.85 -24.48
C LYS A 165 -15.98 13.41 -23.15
N THR A 166 -15.59 12.15 -23.03
CA THR A 166 -14.99 11.63 -21.80
C THR A 166 -13.60 11.06 -22.04
N ILE A 167 -12.66 11.44 -21.18
CA ILE A 167 -11.31 10.89 -21.14
C ILE A 167 -11.19 10.08 -19.86
N TYR A 168 -10.86 8.79 -19.98
CA TYR A 168 -10.63 7.94 -18.82
C TYR A 168 -9.14 7.64 -18.68
N CYS A 169 -8.54 8.03 -17.56
CA CYS A 169 -7.20 7.59 -17.20
C CYS A 169 -7.29 6.26 -16.44
N ILE A 170 -6.69 5.22 -16.99
CA ILE A 170 -6.73 3.85 -16.47
C ILE A 170 -5.31 3.39 -16.15
N ARG A 171 -5.16 2.69 -15.03
CA ARG A 171 -3.87 2.19 -14.54
C ARG A 171 -3.55 0.82 -15.14
N GLU A 172 -4.46 -0.13 -14.98
CA GLU A 172 -4.25 -1.51 -15.39
C GLU A 172 -4.64 -1.78 -16.85
N SER A 173 -3.78 -2.51 -17.57
CA SER A 173 -4.07 -2.96 -18.94
C SER A 173 -5.20 -3.99 -18.99
N GLU A 174 -5.33 -4.81 -17.94
CA GLU A 174 -6.30 -5.90 -17.89
C GLU A 174 -7.74 -5.35 -17.85
N TYR A 175 -7.93 -4.21 -17.20
CA TYR A 175 -9.21 -3.53 -17.16
C TYR A 175 -9.66 -3.15 -18.57
N ILE A 176 -8.78 -2.55 -19.38
CA ILE A 176 -9.06 -2.14 -20.77
C ILE A 176 -9.32 -3.34 -21.68
N ALA A 177 -8.57 -4.44 -21.51
CA ALA A 177 -8.69 -5.63 -22.34
C ALA A 177 -10.12 -6.21 -22.33
N ARG A 178 -10.86 -6.06 -21.21
CA ARG A 178 -12.26 -6.49 -21.09
C ARG A 178 -13.21 -5.70 -21.99
N TYR A 179 -12.85 -4.47 -22.36
CA TYR A 179 -13.65 -3.55 -23.16
C TYR A 179 -13.11 -3.35 -24.58
N ALA A 180 -12.15 -4.18 -25.01
CA ALA A 180 -11.53 -4.07 -26.33
C ALA A 180 -12.55 -4.14 -27.49
N SER A 181 -13.68 -4.83 -27.31
CA SER A 181 -14.75 -4.93 -28.31
C SER A 181 -15.38 -3.59 -28.69
N PHE A 182 -15.28 -2.56 -27.84
CA PHE A 182 -15.80 -1.22 -28.13
C PHE A 182 -14.90 -0.40 -29.06
N MET A 183 -13.67 -0.87 -29.33
CA MET A 183 -12.72 -0.23 -30.25
C MET A 183 -12.52 1.28 -29.97
N ILE A 184 -12.46 1.63 -28.69
CA ILE A 184 -12.25 3.00 -28.22
C ILE A 184 -10.78 3.38 -28.45
N PRO A 185 -10.47 4.59 -28.95
CA PRO A 185 -9.08 5.02 -29.13
C PRO A 185 -8.34 5.03 -27.79
N THR A 186 -7.22 4.31 -27.74
CA THR A 186 -6.39 4.15 -26.55
C THR A 186 -5.01 4.76 -26.80
N VAL A 187 -4.61 5.71 -25.96
CA VAL A 187 -3.24 6.25 -25.94
C VAL A 187 -2.51 5.62 -24.77
N VAL A 188 -1.43 4.90 -25.08
CA VAL A 188 -0.62 4.18 -24.10
C VAL A 188 0.57 5.02 -23.66
N PHE A 189 0.71 5.18 -22.35
CA PHE A 189 1.85 5.79 -21.68
C PHE A 189 2.79 4.69 -21.18
N PRO A 190 3.91 4.45 -21.89
CA PRO A 190 4.89 3.46 -21.46
C PRO A 190 5.63 3.93 -20.21
N ARG A 191 6.20 2.99 -19.45
CA ARG A 191 7.07 3.30 -18.32
C ARG A 191 8.33 4.03 -18.81
N TYR A 192 8.84 4.95 -18.00
CA TYR A 192 10.09 5.65 -18.30
C TYR A 192 11.28 4.68 -18.21
N ASN A 193 12.31 4.92 -19.02
CA ASN A 193 13.62 4.30 -18.84
C ASN A 193 14.38 4.97 -17.68
N ALA A 194 15.45 4.33 -17.18
CA ALA A 194 16.27 4.88 -16.11
C ALA A 194 16.82 6.29 -16.45
N ASP A 195 17.33 6.47 -17.67
CA ASP A 195 17.86 7.76 -18.13
C ASP A 195 16.78 8.84 -18.26
N GLN A 196 15.59 8.44 -18.71
CA GLN A 196 14.44 9.34 -18.84
C GLN A 196 13.96 9.78 -17.46
N LEU A 197 13.88 8.84 -16.51
CA LEU A 197 13.50 9.11 -15.13
C LEU A 197 14.48 10.10 -14.50
N LEU A 198 15.78 9.87 -14.64
CA LEU A 198 16.82 10.76 -14.16
C LEU A 198 16.63 12.19 -14.70
N GLN A 199 16.40 12.34 -16.00
CA GLN A 199 16.22 13.67 -16.61
C GLN A 199 14.93 14.36 -16.14
N VAL A 200 13.82 13.62 -16.03
CA VAL A 200 12.55 14.15 -15.48
C VAL A 200 12.74 14.58 -14.03
N LEU A 201 13.43 13.77 -13.22
CA LEU A 201 13.67 14.03 -11.81
C LEU A 201 14.56 15.27 -11.60
N ILE A 202 15.63 15.40 -12.39
CA ILE A 202 16.45 16.63 -12.40
C ILE A 202 15.57 17.83 -12.76
N SER A 203 14.79 17.78 -13.84
CA SER A 203 13.96 18.92 -14.24
C SER A 203 12.91 19.32 -13.20
N SER A 204 12.39 18.36 -12.44
CA SER A 204 11.31 18.59 -11.47
C SER A 204 11.82 19.06 -10.11
N ARG A 205 12.94 18.52 -9.62
CA ARG A 205 13.42 18.73 -8.24
C ARG A 205 14.59 19.71 -8.14
N PHE A 206 15.15 20.14 -9.27
CA PHE A 206 16.28 21.06 -9.27
C PHE A 206 15.94 22.37 -8.56
N GLU A 207 14.77 22.96 -8.84
CA GLU A 207 14.36 24.24 -8.25
C GLU A 207 14.22 24.14 -6.72
N ASP A 208 13.54 23.10 -6.24
CA ASP A 208 13.32 22.87 -4.81
C ASP A 208 14.64 22.70 -4.05
N LEU A 209 15.53 21.84 -4.54
CA LEU A 209 16.79 21.51 -3.87
C LEU A 209 17.83 22.63 -4.00
N ALA A 210 17.77 23.43 -5.07
CA ALA A 210 18.66 24.58 -5.24
C ALA A 210 18.31 25.72 -4.28
N MET A 211 17.02 25.93 -3.97
CA MET A 211 16.59 26.92 -2.98
C MET A 211 17.14 26.63 -1.58
N ASP A 212 17.41 25.37 -1.23
CA ASP A 212 17.95 25.04 0.10
C ASP A 212 19.45 25.33 0.27
N LEU A 213 20.18 25.60 -0.82
CA LEU A 213 21.64 25.69 -0.83
C LEU A 213 22.19 27.13 -1.00
N GLU A 214 21.41 28.17 -0.69
CA GLU A 214 21.70 29.60 -0.92
C GLU A 214 23.11 30.09 -0.52
N THR A 215 23.83 29.36 0.35
CA THR A 215 25.19 29.69 0.81
C THR A 215 26.32 29.32 -0.16
N VAL A 216 26.05 28.48 -1.17
CA VAL A 216 27.05 27.98 -2.14
C VAL A 216 26.86 28.67 -3.50
N GLY A 217 27.93 28.93 -4.26
CA GLY A 217 27.82 29.56 -5.58
C GLY A 217 26.94 28.77 -6.56
N VAL A 218 26.20 29.49 -7.42
CA VAL A 218 25.14 28.95 -8.32
C VAL A 218 25.61 27.76 -9.17
N ASP A 219 26.82 27.82 -9.74
CA ASP A 219 27.37 26.74 -10.57
C ASP A 219 27.67 25.47 -9.75
N ALA A 220 28.11 25.63 -8.50
CA ALA A 220 28.40 24.51 -7.61
C ALA A 220 27.12 23.87 -7.06
N GLN A 221 26.08 24.67 -6.76
CA GLN A 221 24.76 24.17 -6.37
C GLN A 221 24.19 23.22 -7.42
N ALA A 222 24.22 23.65 -8.69
CA ALA A 222 23.67 22.87 -9.79
C ALA A 222 24.39 21.52 -9.94
N VAL A 223 25.72 21.53 -9.83
CA VAL A 223 26.53 20.30 -9.90
C VAL A 223 26.25 19.37 -8.72
N ILE A 224 26.10 19.89 -7.50
CA ILE A 224 25.81 19.09 -6.31
C ILE A 224 24.45 18.41 -6.44
N VAL A 225 23.39 19.16 -6.79
CA VAL A 225 22.03 18.64 -6.92
C VAL A 225 21.95 17.58 -8.02
N VAL A 226 22.50 17.87 -9.20
CA VAL A 226 22.51 16.92 -10.31
C VAL A 226 23.29 15.65 -9.96
N ASN A 227 24.44 15.77 -9.29
CA ASN A 227 25.21 14.61 -8.87
C ASN A 227 24.49 13.79 -7.79
N PHE A 228 23.82 14.45 -6.84
CA PHE A 228 23.02 13.78 -5.82
C PHE A 228 21.87 12.99 -6.45
N ILE A 229 21.09 13.61 -7.34
CA ILE A 229 19.98 12.95 -8.05
C ILE A 229 20.50 11.78 -8.91
N LYS A 230 21.66 11.91 -9.55
CA LYS A 230 22.29 10.80 -10.28
C LYS A 230 22.66 9.65 -9.35
N GLN A 231 23.25 9.95 -8.20
CA GLN A 231 23.69 8.95 -7.23
C GLN A 231 22.50 8.21 -6.61
N ILE A 232 21.46 8.93 -6.18
CA ILE A 232 20.27 8.31 -5.57
C ILE A 232 19.56 7.39 -6.56
N VAL A 233 19.37 7.83 -7.81
CA VAL A 233 18.76 7.00 -8.85
C VAL A 233 19.63 5.78 -9.13
N GLN A 234 20.95 5.95 -9.29
CA GLN A 234 21.83 4.83 -9.61
C GLN A 234 21.84 3.74 -8.51
N VAL A 235 21.78 4.14 -7.24
CA VAL A 235 21.80 3.22 -6.10
C VAL A 235 20.43 2.56 -5.91
N PHE A 236 19.35 3.33 -5.91
CA PHE A 236 18.03 2.85 -5.52
C PHE A 236 17.17 2.37 -6.70
N HIS A 237 17.61 2.51 -7.95
CA HIS A 237 16.86 2.05 -9.11
C HIS A 237 16.52 0.55 -9.06
N LEU A 238 17.42 -0.31 -8.57
CA LEU A 238 17.14 -1.75 -8.42
C LEU A 238 16.08 -2.05 -7.34
N TYR A 239 15.90 -1.13 -6.39
CA TYR A 239 14.94 -1.25 -5.30
C TYR A 239 13.57 -0.65 -5.66
N THR A 240 13.54 0.60 -6.15
CA THR A 240 12.30 1.32 -6.51
C THR A 240 11.78 0.94 -7.90
N GLY A 241 12.63 0.40 -8.77
CA GLY A 241 12.35 0.25 -10.19
C GLY A 241 12.21 1.62 -10.87
N ASN A 242 11.21 1.73 -11.74
CA ASN A 242 10.95 2.94 -12.55
C ASN A 242 9.84 3.81 -11.93
N ASN A 243 9.65 3.73 -10.61
CA ASN A 243 8.64 4.53 -9.91
C ASN A 243 9.20 5.91 -9.56
N LEU A 244 8.55 6.96 -10.07
CA LEU A 244 8.95 8.35 -9.86
C LEU A 244 8.59 8.85 -8.45
N CYS A 245 7.42 8.44 -7.92
CA CYS A 245 6.94 8.87 -6.60
C CYS A 245 7.86 8.37 -5.48
N ALA A 246 8.19 7.07 -5.48
CA ALA A 246 9.07 6.48 -4.48
C ALA A 246 10.48 7.11 -4.48
N LEU A 247 10.98 7.51 -5.66
CA LEU A 247 12.27 8.19 -5.75
C LEU A 247 12.22 9.63 -5.23
N ASN A 248 11.09 10.33 -5.40
CA ASN A 248 10.88 11.63 -4.77
C ASN A 248 10.87 11.50 -3.24
N ASP A 249 10.14 10.53 -2.70
CA ASP A 249 10.09 10.29 -1.25
C ASP A 249 11.49 9.98 -0.67
N LEU A 250 12.29 9.17 -1.38
CA LEU A 250 13.66 8.87 -0.99
C LEU A 250 14.60 10.08 -1.08
N ILE A 251 14.40 10.95 -2.06
CA ILE A 251 15.15 12.22 -2.16
C ILE A 251 14.87 13.06 -0.92
N ASP A 252 13.61 13.21 -0.54
CA ASP A 252 13.20 14.10 0.55
C ASP A 252 13.73 13.59 1.89
N LEU A 253 13.65 12.28 2.15
CA LEU A 253 14.18 11.68 3.37
C LEU A 253 15.71 11.79 3.50
N LYS A 254 16.43 11.69 2.38
CA LYS A 254 17.91 11.64 2.40
C LYS A 254 18.57 12.98 2.13
N TRP A 255 17.84 13.96 1.60
CA TRP A 255 18.39 15.28 1.27
C TRP A 255 18.90 16.02 2.50
N ASP A 256 18.10 16.03 3.58
CA ASP A 256 18.48 16.69 4.83
C ASP A 256 19.73 16.08 5.45
N GLN A 257 19.85 14.75 5.42
CA GLN A 257 21.01 14.03 5.92
C GLN A 257 22.24 14.24 5.03
N TYR A 258 22.05 14.31 3.71
CA TYR A 258 23.12 14.59 2.76
C TYR A 258 23.66 16.03 2.91
N ARG A 259 22.77 17.00 3.16
CA ARG A 259 23.12 18.41 3.37
C ARG A 259 24.07 18.61 4.54
N GLN A 260 23.91 17.87 5.63
CA GLN A 260 24.79 17.94 6.81
C GLN A 260 26.26 17.60 6.50
N HIS A 261 26.52 16.87 5.41
CA HIS A 261 27.87 16.47 5.00
C HIS A 261 28.51 17.41 3.98
N ILE A 262 27.85 18.51 3.61
CA ILE A 262 28.36 19.48 2.63
C ILE A 262 29.21 20.54 3.35
N ASP A 263 30.53 20.44 3.21
CA ASP A 263 31.50 21.47 3.61
C ASP A 263 31.97 22.30 2.41
N GLU A 264 32.45 23.53 2.63
CA GLU A 264 33.00 24.42 1.58
C GLU A 264 34.13 23.78 0.75
N LYS A 265 34.91 22.87 1.36
CA LYS A 265 36.01 22.13 0.69
C LYS A 265 35.49 20.94 -0.11
N THR A 266 34.39 20.35 0.33
CA THR A 266 33.79 19.14 -0.22
C THR A 266 32.82 19.48 -1.37
N ALA A 267 32.32 20.71 -1.42
CA ALA A 267 31.42 21.22 -2.46
C ALA A 267 31.98 21.05 -3.88
N TYR A 268 33.30 21.15 -4.06
CA TYR A 268 33.95 21.03 -5.36
C TYR A 268 34.39 19.60 -5.71
N ASP A 269 34.42 18.68 -4.75
CA ASP A 269 34.81 17.27 -4.97
C ASP A 269 33.63 16.31 -4.68
N PRO A 270 32.88 15.91 -5.73
CA PRO A 270 31.72 15.04 -5.57
C PRO A 270 32.09 13.62 -5.09
N VAL A 271 33.34 13.18 -5.28
CA VAL A 271 33.78 11.84 -4.87
C VAL A 271 34.09 11.82 -3.38
N ALA A 272 34.69 12.90 -2.85
CA ALA A 272 34.89 13.06 -1.41
C ALA A 272 33.55 13.12 -0.67
N LEU A 273 32.58 13.87 -1.22
CA LEU A 273 31.22 14.00 -0.67
C LEU A 273 30.50 12.65 -0.61
N TYR A 274 30.65 11.84 -1.65
CA TYR A 274 30.06 10.50 -1.68
C TYR A 274 30.67 9.57 -0.61
N LYS A 275 31.99 9.68 -0.36
CA LYS A 275 32.67 8.86 0.65
C LYS A 275 32.22 9.20 2.07
N SER A 276 31.98 10.47 2.37
CA SER A 276 31.46 10.88 3.68
C SER A 276 30.01 10.46 3.88
N SER A 277 29.20 10.51 2.82
CA SER A 277 27.76 10.16 2.83
C SER A 277 27.44 8.70 2.50
N ILE A 278 28.44 7.82 2.39
CA ILE A 278 28.28 6.43 1.91
C ILE A 278 27.25 5.60 2.71
N HIS A 279 27.10 5.88 4.00
CA HIS A 279 26.14 5.21 4.88
C HIS A 279 24.70 5.40 4.39
N LEU A 280 24.37 6.60 3.87
CA LEU A 280 23.03 6.96 3.39
C LEU A 280 22.59 6.16 2.17
N PHE A 281 23.57 5.71 1.37
CA PHE A 281 23.34 4.98 0.12
C PHE A 281 23.40 3.46 0.29
N LYS A 282 23.83 2.94 1.44
CA LYS A 282 23.84 1.49 1.69
C LYS A 282 22.50 0.96 2.18
N ALA A 283 21.77 1.77 2.95
CA ALA A 283 20.48 1.41 3.52
C ALA A 283 19.39 2.33 2.98
N THR A 284 18.20 1.78 2.74
CA THR A 284 17.03 2.57 2.31
C THR A 284 16.54 3.46 3.44
N ASN A 285 16.54 2.97 4.68
CA ASN A 285 15.98 3.64 5.86
C ASN A 285 14.48 3.99 5.69
N ASP A 286 13.75 3.19 4.91
CA ASP A 286 12.30 3.35 4.69
C ASP A 286 11.46 2.90 5.90
N THR A 287 12.11 2.27 6.88
CA THR A 287 11.48 1.92 8.14
C THR A 287 11.44 3.16 9.02
N LEU A 288 10.24 3.55 9.45
CA LEU A 288 10.02 4.54 10.51
C LEU A 288 10.48 3.97 11.86
N THR A 289 11.78 3.73 12.01
CA THR A 289 12.40 3.61 13.33
C THR A 289 12.56 5.03 13.83
N SER A 290 11.94 5.35 14.97
CA SER A 290 12.11 6.64 15.65
C SER A 290 13.59 7.02 15.63
N GLU A 291 13.87 8.25 15.18
CA GLU A 291 15.22 8.81 14.97
C GLU A 291 16.09 8.87 16.23
N ASP A 292 15.55 8.43 17.38
CA ASP A 292 16.24 8.25 18.66
C ASP A 292 17.05 6.93 18.77
N ALA A 293 17.01 6.04 17.78
CA ALA A 293 17.93 4.89 17.72
C ALA A 293 19.35 5.30 17.26
N GLN A 294 19.81 6.49 17.67
CA GLN A 294 21.20 6.89 17.53
C GLN A 294 22.07 6.00 18.41
N ILE A 295 22.75 5.05 17.78
CA ILE A 295 24.10 4.61 18.15
C ILE A 295 24.27 4.30 19.66
N ASP A 296 23.61 3.24 20.12
CA ASP A 296 24.13 2.44 21.25
C ASP A 296 24.84 1.21 20.66
N GLU A 297 26.01 1.41 20.03
CA GLU A 297 26.93 0.32 19.67
C GLU A 297 27.62 -0.31 20.90
N GLU A 298 27.26 0.08 22.12
CA GLU A 298 27.79 -0.52 23.35
C GLU A 298 26.68 -0.90 24.33
N GLY A 299 26.06 -2.07 24.13
CA GLY A 299 25.50 -2.84 25.24
C GLY A 299 23.99 -3.12 25.22
N GLY A 300 23.61 -4.13 24.44
CA GLY A 300 22.61 -5.15 24.79
C GLY A 300 21.43 -4.74 25.68
N ARG A 301 20.36 -4.27 25.05
CA ARG A 301 19.00 -4.72 25.38
C ARG A 301 18.29 -4.94 24.05
N ASP A 302 18.01 -6.21 23.74
CA ASP A 302 17.05 -6.55 22.69
C ASP A 302 15.74 -5.82 23.04
N GLU A 303 15.48 -4.70 22.37
CA GLU A 303 14.17 -4.06 22.45
C GLU A 303 13.16 -5.10 21.98
N GLN A 304 12.35 -5.59 22.92
CA GLN A 304 11.37 -6.61 22.60
C GLN A 304 10.31 -5.97 21.72
N THR A 305 10.13 -6.51 20.51
CA THR A 305 9.07 -6.11 19.58
C THR A 305 7.67 -6.15 20.24
N TYR A 306 7.49 -7.00 21.26
CA TYR A 306 6.28 -7.02 22.08
C TYR A 306 6.56 -7.16 23.58
N GLU A 307 6.06 -6.21 24.36
CA GLU A 307 5.97 -6.29 25.82
C GLU A 307 4.76 -7.14 26.25
N LEU A 308 4.86 -8.46 26.07
CA LEU A 308 3.82 -9.41 26.50
C LEU A 308 4.11 -9.96 27.91
N SER A 309 3.05 -10.31 28.64
CA SER A 309 3.18 -11.12 29.87
C SER A 309 3.92 -12.43 29.59
N THR A 310 4.65 -12.95 30.58
CA THR A 310 5.42 -14.20 30.46
C THR A 310 4.53 -15.38 30.03
N ILE A 311 3.32 -15.48 30.59
CA ILE A 311 2.32 -16.50 30.21
C ILE A 311 1.96 -16.38 28.73
N SER A 312 1.71 -15.15 28.26
CA SER A 312 1.37 -14.86 26.87
C SER A 312 2.51 -15.19 25.92
N LYS A 313 3.77 -14.93 26.30
CA LYS A 313 4.96 -15.31 25.53
C LYS A 313 5.06 -16.83 25.35
N TYR A 314 4.94 -17.59 26.44
CA TYR A 314 4.92 -19.06 26.35
C TYR A 314 3.71 -19.59 25.59
N LEU A 315 2.55 -18.96 25.72
CA LEU A 315 1.35 -19.34 24.98
C LEU A 315 1.52 -19.11 23.47
N LEU A 316 2.20 -18.02 23.08
CA LEU A 316 2.53 -17.74 21.69
C LEU A 316 3.54 -18.76 21.12
N ILE A 317 4.57 -19.11 21.89
CA ILE A 317 5.55 -20.16 21.52
C ILE A 317 4.85 -21.51 21.36
N ALA A 318 3.96 -21.87 22.29
CA ALA A 318 3.16 -23.10 22.18
C ALA A 318 2.26 -23.10 20.93
N ALA A 319 1.62 -21.96 20.62
CA ALA A 319 0.79 -21.81 19.42
C ALA A 319 1.63 -21.96 18.14
N TYR A 320 2.85 -21.42 18.13
CA TYR A 320 3.79 -21.61 17.03
C TYR A 320 4.13 -23.09 16.82
N PHE A 321 4.44 -23.82 17.90
CA PHE A 321 4.66 -25.27 17.83
C PHE A 321 3.44 -26.04 17.33
N CYS A 322 2.25 -25.75 17.85
CA CYS A 322 1.03 -26.41 17.41
C CYS A 322 0.73 -26.17 15.92
N SER A 323 1.18 -25.05 15.35
CA SER A 323 0.93 -24.73 13.96
C SER A 323 1.93 -25.37 12.98
N TYR A 324 3.21 -25.43 13.35
CA TYR A 324 4.26 -25.93 12.45
C TYR A 324 4.67 -27.39 12.70
N ILE A 325 4.47 -27.91 13.91
CA ILE A 325 4.72 -29.31 14.25
C ILE A 325 3.45 -30.13 14.00
N GLU A 326 3.58 -31.30 13.38
CA GLU A 326 2.45 -32.21 13.18
C GLU A 326 2.02 -32.86 14.52
N PRO A 327 0.70 -33.01 14.81
CA PRO A 327 0.21 -33.60 16.05
C PRO A 327 0.76 -34.99 16.38
N ARG A 328 1.20 -35.73 15.36
CA ARG A 328 1.76 -37.08 15.48
C ARG A 328 3.06 -37.12 16.29
N TYR A 329 3.85 -36.04 16.25
CA TYR A 329 5.18 -35.98 16.86
C TYR A 329 5.20 -35.31 18.24
N ASP A 330 4.08 -34.73 18.69
CA ASP A 330 3.99 -34.06 19.98
C ASP A 330 4.38 -34.99 21.14
N ALA A 331 3.91 -36.24 21.10
CA ALA A 331 4.20 -37.22 22.15
C ALA A 331 5.70 -37.60 22.24
N SER A 332 6.46 -37.53 21.14
CA SER A 332 7.91 -37.75 21.20
C SER A 332 8.69 -36.54 21.68
N LEU A 333 8.16 -35.33 21.48
CA LEU A 333 8.86 -34.08 21.78
C LEU A 333 8.59 -33.57 23.19
N PHE A 334 7.34 -33.72 23.67
CA PHE A 334 6.87 -33.08 24.90
C PHE A 334 6.67 -34.05 26.07
N THR A 335 6.99 -35.34 25.92
CA THR A 335 6.87 -36.30 27.03
C THR A 335 8.01 -36.15 28.04
N LYS A 336 7.65 -35.79 29.28
CA LYS A 336 8.61 -35.62 30.39
C LYS A 336 8.54 -36.72 31.46
N ARG A 337 7.49 -37.54 31.47
CA ARG A 337 7.23 -38.51 32.55
C ARG A 337 7.65 -39.92 32.18
N SER A 338 8.21 -40.63 33.15
CA SER A 338 8.42 -42.08 33.07
C SER A 338 7.08 -42.83 33.16
N HIS A 339 6.90 -43.85 32.34
CA HIS A 339 5.70 -44.68 32.36
C HIS A 339 5.71 -45.62 33.59
N LEU A 340 4.74 -45.48 34.51
CA LEU A 340 4.55 -46.44 35.61
C LEU A 340 3.88 -47.75 35.13
N LYS A 341 3.11 -47.68 34.03
CA LYS A 341 2.49 -48.84 33.38
C LYS A 341 3.25 -49.16 32.10
N SER A 342 3.39 -50.45 31.79
CA SER A 342 4.04 -50.88 30.54
C SER A 342 3.35 -50.26 29.32
N GLY A 343 4.12 -49.55 28.52
CA GLY A 343 3.68 -48.85 27.32
C GLY A 343 4.88 -48.41 26.48
N ARG A 344 4.73 -48.34 25.16
CA ARG A 344 5.80 -47.90 24.26
C ARG A 344 5.74 -46.39 24.07
N SER A 345 6.89 -45.72 24.20
CA SER A 345 7.03 -44.30 23.83
C SER A 345 6.86 -44.11 22.31
N SER A 346 6.46 -42.91 21.91
CA SER A 346 6.35 -42.54 20.49
C SER A 346 7.75 -42.51 19.86
N TYR A 347 7.92 -43.21 18.73
CA TYR A 347 9.21 -43.34 18.03
C TYR A 347 9.69 -42.06 17.32
N GLY A 348 8.95 -40.96 17.46
CA GLY A 348 9.26 -39.69 16.79
C GLY A 348 9.37 -39.82 15.28
N ARG A 349 10.06 -38.85 14.69
CA ARG A 349 10.19 -38.74 13.24
C ARG A 349 11.34 -39.62 12.72
N ARG A 350 11.03 -40.56 11.82
CA ARG A 350 12.02 -41.50 11.24
C ARG A 350 12.82 -40.93 10.07
N LYS A 351 12.25 -39.98 9.31
CA LYS A 351 12.87 -39.33 8.15
C LYS A 351 12.65 -37.83 8.23
N LYS A 352 13.69 -37.02 8.05
CA LYS A 352 13.58 -35.55 7.99
C LYS A 352 12.68 -35.11 6.84
N ARG A 353 12.04 -33.94 6.97
CA ARG A 353 11.27 -33.34 5.86
C ARG A 353 12.28 -32.64 4.97
N SER A 354 12.17 -32.86 3.67
CA SER A 354 12.87 -32.09 2.65
C SER A 354 12.43 -30.62 2.58
N THR A 355 11.24 -30.30 3.11
CA THR A 355 10.68 -28.95 3.08
C THR A 355 10.53 -28.42 4.50
N ASN A 356 11.06 -27.22 4.74
CA ASN A 356 10.89 -26.53 5.99
C ASN A 356 9.41 -26.10 6.16
N PRO A 357 8.67 -26.61 7.17
CA PRO A 357 7.28 -26.22 7.37
C PRO A 357 7.13 -24.74 7.71
N ARG A 358 8.21 -24.05 8.15
CA ARG A 358 8.20 -22.60 8.42
C ARG A 358 7.92 -21.76 7.18
N ASN A 359 8.31 -22.24 6.00
CA ASN A 359 8.06 -21.56 4.73
C ASN A 359 6.63 -21.81 4.21
N LEU A 360 5.88 -22.70 4.87
CA LEU A 360 4.50 -23.00 4.53
C LEU A 360 3.55 -22.20 5.41
N GLN A 361 2.29 -22.14 4.98
CA GLN A 361 1.25 -21.55 5.79
C GLN A 361 1.04 -22.32 7.11
N PRO A 362 0.75 -21.62 8.22
CA PRO A 362 0.53 -22.21 9.54
C PRO A 362 -0.64 -23.20 9.53
N ASN A 363 -0.45 -24.42 10.07
CA ASN A 363 -1.55 -25.39 10.17
C ASN A 363 -2.52 -25.02 11.28
N LEU A 364 -3.76 -25.47 11.09
CA LEU A 364 -4.84 -25.35 12.06
C LEU A 364 -4.66 -26.34 13.22
N PHE A 365 -4.88 -25.89 14.45
CA PHE A 365 -4.83 -26.70 15.66
C PHE A 365 -6.04 -26.46 16.58
N PHE A 366 -6.26 -27.37 17.53
CA PHE A 366 -7.31 -27.27 18.54
C PHE A 366 -6.78 -26.65 19.83
N ILE A 367 -7.64 -25.97 20.59
CA ILE A 367 -7.28 -25.33 21.85
C ILE A 367 -6.69 -26.32 22.87
N ASP A 368 -7.22 -27.54 22.93
CA ASP A 368 -6.73 -28.56 23.86
C ASP A 368 -5.27 -28.92 23.60
N ARG A 369 -4.87 -28.98 22.32
CA ARG A 369 -3.49 -29.24 21.91
C ARG A 369 -2.58 -28.09 22.34
N LEU A 370 -3.03 -26.85 22.18
CA LEU A 370 -2.31 -25.65 22.61
C LEU A 370 -2.03 -25.69 24.12
N LEU A 371 -3.07 -25.94 24.92
CA LEU A 371 -2.93 -26.00 26.37
C LEU A 371 -2.02 -27.16 26.81
N ALA A 372 -2.09 -28.31 26.14
CA ALA A 372 -1.21 -29.44 26.44
C ALA A 372 0.27 -29.12 26.15
N VAL A 373 0.56 -28.49 25.01
CA VAL A 373 1.93 -28.06 24.67
C VAL A 373 2.39 -26.94 25.59
N TRP A 374 1.53 -25.97 25.90
CA TRP A 374 1.82 -24.89 26.85
C TRP A 374 2.21 -25.43 28.23
N GLN A 375 1.42 -26.34 28.80
CA GLN A 375 1.74 -26.99 30.08
C GLN A 375 3.05 -27.79 30.03
N ALA A 376 3.42 -28.31 28.86
CA ALA A 376 4.68 -29.03 28.69
C ALA A 376 5.89 -28.09 28.61
N ILE A 377 5.77 -26.90 28.04
CA ILE A 377 6.90 -25.96 27.87
C ILE A 377 7.03 -24.94 29.01
N TYR A 378 5.93 -24.62 29.70
CA TYR A 378 5.94 -23.59 30.75
C TYR A 378 6.86 -23.97 31.92
N PRO A 379 7.73 -23.06 32.40
CA PRO A 379 8.63 -23.34 33.51
C PRO A 379 7.84 -23.52 34.81
N VAL A 380 8.23 -24.51 35.61
CA VAL A 380 7.66 -24.73 36.95
C VAL A 380 8.76 -24.54 37.96
N ASP A 381 8.66 -23.48 38.76
CA ASP A 381 9.56 -23.23 39.87
C ASP A 381 9.25 -24.21 41.01
N SER A 382 9.93 -25.36 41.01
CA SER A 382 9.91 -26.28 42.13
C SER A 382 10.76 -25.72 43.27
N THR A 383 10.15 -24.89 44.11
CA THR A 383 10.78 -24.22 45.26
C THR A 383 10.94 -25.13 46.49
N HIS A 384 10.41 -26.35 46.47
CA HIS A 384 10.40 -27.26 47.61
C HIS A 384 11.43 -28.39 47.49
N GLN A 385 12.10 -28.69 48.61
CA GLN A 385 12.98 -29.83 48.74
C GLN A 385 12.19 -31.14 48.56
N ALA A 386 12.73 -32.04 47.72
CA ALA A 386 12.12 -33.33 47.42
C ALA A 386 11.87 -34.14 48.70
N GLY A 387 10.66 -34.68 48.86
CA GLY A 387 10.28 -35.56 49.97
C GLY A 387 9.55 -34.90 51.14
N SER A 388 9.31 -33.59 51.10
CA SER A 388 8.47 -32.89 52.08
C SER A 388 6.97 -33.11 51.83
N LEU A 389 6.13 -33.03 52.88
CA LEU A 389 4.66 -33.04 52.73
C LEU A 389 4.16 -31.92 51.80
N ALA A 390 4.86 -30.79 51.76
CA ALA A 390 4.61 -29.70 50.84
C ALA A 390 4.77 -30.12 49.36
N SER A 391 5.68 -31.04 49.05
CA SER A 391 5.85 -31.59 47.70
C SER A 391 4.69 -32.47 47.22
N LEU A 392 3.85 -32.99 48.12
CA LEU A 392 2.63 -33.72 47.75
C LEU A 392 1.44 -32.80 47.50
N LEU A 393 1.38 -31.67 48.22
CA LEU A 393 0.35 -30.65 48.03
C LEU A 393 0.63 -29.77 46.81
N GLN A 394 1.90 -29.61 46.42
CA GLN A 394 2.25 -28.83 45.25
C GLN A 394 1.94 -29.60 43.96
N GLU A 395 1.05 -29.04 43.15
CA GLU A 395 0.84 -29.52 41.79
C GLU A 395 2.06 -29.18 40.92
N LYS A 396 2.77 -30.21 40.45
CA LYS A 396 4.01 -30.06 39.68
C LYS A 396 3.83 -29.46 38.28
N LEU A 397 2.61 -29.29 37.79
CA LEU A 397 2.33 -28.69 36.49
C LEU A 397 1.30 -27.57 36.65
N PRO A 398 1.44 -26.46 35.91
CA PRO A 398 0.48 -25.38 35.93
C PRO A 398 -0.83 -25.86 35.31
N ARG A 399 -1.95 -25.56 35.97
CA ARG A 399 -3.28 -25.73 35.36
C ARG A 399 -3.64 -24.50 34.53
N ALA A 400 -4.53 -24.70 33.56
CA ALA A 400 -5.10 -23.60 32.80
C ALA A 400 -6.05 -22.79 33.70
N ASN A 401 -5.50 -21.75 34.33
CA ASN A 401 -6.25 -20.81 35.17
C ASN A 401 -6.95 -19.76 34.30
N VAL A 402 -7.78 -18.92 34.92
CA VAL A 402 -8.49 -17.82 34.25
C VAL A 402 -7.52 -16.90 33.48
N GLU A 403 -6.35 -16.62 34.05
CA GLU A 403 -5.30 -15.82 33.42
C GLU A 403 -4.80 -16.40 32.08
N VAL A 404 -4.72 -17.73 31.95
CA VAL A 404 -4.27 -18.37 30.70
C VAL A 404 -5.29 -18.12 29.59
N PHE A 405 -6.59 -18.26 29.91
CA PHE A 405 -7.66 -18.00 28.95
C PHE A 405 -7.83 -16.50 28.66
N GLN A 406 -7.62 -15.64 29.64
CA GLN A 406 -7.60 -14.18 29.45
C GLN A 406 -6.47 -13.78 28.51
N ASN A 407 -5.24 -14.22 28.79
CA ASN A 407 -4.08 -13.97 27.93
C ASN A 407 -4.30 -14.53 26.51
N LEU A 408 -4.95 -15.69 26.38
CA LEU A 408 -5.32 -16.23 25.07
C LEU A 408 -6.30 -15.32 24.31
N ALA A 409 -7.33 -14.82 25.00
CA ALA A 409 -8.29 -13.89 24.42
C ALA A 409 -7.61 -12.58 24.00
N GLU A 410 -6.66 -12.08 24.79
CA GLU A 410 -5.83 -10.92 24.46
C GLU A 410 -4.95 -11.17 23.22
N LEU A 411 -4.28 -12.33 23.12
CA LEU A 411 -3.51 -12.72 21.93
C LEU A 411 -4.39 -12.82 20.67
N ARG A 412 -5.66 -13.21 20.82
CA ARG A 412 -6.64 -13.21 19.73
C ARG A 412 -7.04 -11.79 19.33
N ALA A 413 -7.26 -10.91 20.31
CA ALA A 413 -7.58 -9.51 20.07
C ALA A 413 -6.44 -8.79 19.32
N LEU A 414 -5.19 -9.07 19.70
CA LEU A 414 -3.96 -8.58 19.05
C LEU A 414 -3.67 -9.23 17.68
N LYS A 415 -4.53 -10.16 17.21
CA LYS A 415 -4.36 -10.89 15.94
C LYS A 415 -3.08 -11.73 15.82
N LEU A 416 -2.36 -11.96 16.91
CA LEU A 416 -1.19 -12.86 16.97
C LEU A 416 -1.62 -14.33 16.85
N VAL A 417 -2.79 -14.66 17.38
CA VAL A 417 -3.47 -15.94 17.17
C VAL A 417 -4.81 -15.67 16.50
N SER A 418 -5.11 -16.38 15.42
CA SER A 418 -6.36 -16.22 14.66
C SER A 418 -7.13 -17.54 14.59
N THR A 419 -8.44 -17.42 14.37
CA THR A 419 -9.31 -18.58 14.11
C THR A 419 -9.31 -18.91 12.62
N ALA A 420 -9.64 -20.15 12.25
CA ALA A 420 -9.67 -20.59 10.85
C ALA A 420 -10.59 -19.72 9.97
N THR A 421 -11.69 -19.22 10.55
CA THR A 421 -12.58 -18.25 9.92
C THR A 421 -12.48 -16.90 10.63
N ASN A 422 -12.41 -15.82 9.85
CA ASN A 422 -12.25 -14.45 10.34
C ASN A 422 -13.54 -13.82 10.87
N ARG A 423 -14.70 -14.42 10.61
CA ARG A 423 -15.97 -14.00 11.23
C ARG A 423 -15.93 -14.29 12.72
N ILE A 424 -16.77 -13.60 13.49
CA ILE A 424 -16.92 -13.81 14.94
C ILE A 424 -17.31 -15.28 15.17
N THR A 425 -16.30 -16.14 15.35
CA THR A 425 -16.50 -17.52 15.75
C THR A 425 -16.62 -17.55 17.25
N ASP A 426 -17.67 -18.23 17.71
CA ASP A 426 -17.81 -18.62 19.10
C ASP A 426 -16.55 -19.40 19.53
N PRO A 427 -15.74 -18.86 20.46
CA PRO A 427 -14.54 -19.54 20.96
C PRO A 427 -14.88 -20.79 21.78
N LEU A 428 -16.13 -20.93 22.25
CA LEU A 428 -16.59 -22.08 23.03
C LEU A 428 -17.00 -23.26 22.14
N ASN A 429 -17.07 -23.08 20.82
CA ASN A 429 -17.40 -24.15 19.90
C ASN A 429 -16.25 -25.16 19.81
N ASN A 430 -16.55 -26.44 20.04
CA ASN A 430 -15.58 -27.54 19.92
C ASN A 430 -14.98 -27.67 18.51
N LYS A 431 -15.67 -27.17 17.47
CA LYS A 431 -15.14 -27.14 16.10
C LYS A 431 -14.21 -25.96 15.82
N ALA A 432 -13.98 -25.07 16.80
CA ALA A 432 -13.09 -23.92 16.64
C ALA A 432 -11.65 -24.38 16.44
N LYS A 433 -11.10 -24.05 15.28
CA LYS A 433 -9.71 -24.28 14.92
C LYS A 433 -8.95 -22.96 14.96
N TRP A 434 -7.75 -23.02 15.51
CA TRP A 434 -6.87 -21.88 15.76
C TRP A 434 -5.60 -22.00 14.91
N LYS A 435 -4.96 -20.87 14.59
CA LYS A 435 -3.66 -20.79 13.91
C LYS A 435 -2.87 -19.60 14.43
N VAL A 436 -1.54 -19.70 14.37
CA VAL A 436 -0.65 -18.57 14.68
C VAL A 436 -0.54 -17.65 13.46
N ASN A 437 -0.39 -16.35 13.68
CA ASN A 437 -0.19 -15.34 12.64
C ASN A 437 1.05 -14.49 12.96
N VAL A 438 2.15 -15.16 13.31
CA VAL A 438 3.41 -14.54 13.71
C VAL A 438 4.55 -15.16 12.89
N ALA A 439 5.44 -14.29 12.40
CA ALA A 439 6.62 -14.66 11.63
C ALA A 439 7.68 -15.34 12.51
N TRP A 440 8.66 -15.99 11.87
CA TRP A 440 9.72 -16.69 12.59
C TRP A 440 10.67 -15.73 13.33
N GLU A 441 10.96 -14.54 12.78
CA GLU A 441 11.84 -13.57 13.43
C GLU A 441 11.27 -13.14 14.79
N ILE A 442 10.00 -12.73 14.79
CA ILE A 442 9.28 -12.28 15.99
C ILE A 442 9.25 -13.37 17.06
N ILE A 443 8.94 -14.62 16.69
CA ILE A 443 8.87 -15.69 17.70
C ILE A 443 10.25 -16.05 18.26
N LYS A 444 11.31 -15.87 17.46
CA LYS A 444 12.69 -16.08 17.90
C LYS A 444 13.10 -15.02 18.92
N GLU A 445 12.77 -13.75 18.68
CA GLU A 445 12.98 -12.66 19.64
C GLU A 445 12.20 -12.89 20.94
N VAL A 446 10.92 -13.27 20.83
CA VAL A 446 10.08 -13.61 22.00
C VAL A 446 10.69 -14.78 22.77
N ALA A 447 11.17 -15.81 22.09
CA ALA A 447 11.81 -16.97 22.72
C ALA A 447 13.14 -16.61 23.40
N GLN A 448 13.97 -15.77 22.78
CA GLN A 448 15.20 -15.22 23.39
C GLN A 448 14.88 -14.44 24.66
N SER A 449 13.80 -13.64 24.66
CA SER A 449 13.39 -12.85 25.83
C SER A 449 13.02 -13.70 27.06
N VAL A 450 12.51 -14.92 26.85
CA VAL A 450 12.19 -15.87 27.92
C VAL A 450 13.27 -16.95 28.11
N GLN A 451 14.43 -16.79 27.44
CA GLN A 451 15.55 -17.73 27.45
C GLN A 451 15.15 -19.17 27.06
N PHE A 452 14.21 -19.29 26.11
CA PHE A 452 13.71 -20.57 25.62
C PHE A 452 14.31 -20.88 24.25
N ASP A 453 15.01 -22.03 24.12
CA ASP A 453 15.58 -22.45 22.84
C ASP A 453 14.53 -23.11 21.93
N ILE A 454 13.88 -22.28 21.11
CA ILE A 454 12.91 -22.72 20.11
C ILE A 454 13.57 -23.48 18.94
N GLY A 455 14.86 -23.26 18.65
CA GLY A 455 15.57 -23.86 17.52
C GLY A 455 15.71 -25.37 17.66
N SER A 456 16.00 -25.84 18.87
CA SER A 456 16.15 -27.27 19.19
C SER A 456 14.97 -28.13 18.74
N TYR A 457 13.73 -27.65 18.90
CA TYR A 457 12.50 -28.36 18.57
C TYR A 457 12.25 -28.53 17.06
N PHE A 458 12.93 -27.73 16.24
CA PHE A 458 12.81 -27.78 14.79
C PHE A 458 14.02 -28.41 14.08
N SER A 459 15.08 -28.77 14.80
CA SER A 459 16.31 -29.41 14.29
C SER A 459 16.11 -30.76 13.54
N GLY A 460 14.92 -31.37 13.69
CA GLY A 460 14.47 -32.57 12.95
C GLY A 460 13.89 -32.30 11.55
N VAL A 461 13.93 -31.05 11.10
CA VAL A 461 13.57 -30.57 9.76
C VAL A 461 14.87 -30.21 9.05
N ASP A 462 14.97 -30.40 7.73
CA ASP A 462 16.15 -29.95 6.99
C ASP A 462 16.27 -28.42 7.07
N ASP A 463 17.38 -27.94 7.64
CA ASP A 463 17.81 -26.54 7.60
C ASP A 463 18.43 -26.29 6.23
N ALA A 464 17.59 -25.93 5.26
CA ALA A 464 18.01 -25.38 3.97
C ALA A 464 17.43 -23.97 3.82
#